data_AF-A0A9C8TYD5-F1
#
_entry.id   AF-A0A9C8TYD5-F1
#
_cell.length_a   1.000
_cell.length_b   1.000
_cell.length_c   1.000
_cell.angle_alpha   90.00
_cell.angle_beta   90.00
_cell.angle_gamma   90.00
#
_symmetry.space_group_name_H-M   'P 1'
#
loop_
_entity.id
_entity.type
_entity.pdbx_description
1 polymer ?
#
loop_
_entity_poly.entity_id
_entity_poly.type
_entity_poly.pdbx_seq_one_letter_code
_entity_poly.pdbx_strand_id
1 'polypeptide(L)' 'MPIGKVKWFDPKKGYGFIIGEENQDVFVHYTSILGDGFRALKDGETVNYEVTEGDKGLQAREVTRDEAQAVTDQPAASA' A
#
# COMPACT_ATOMS: atom_id res chain seq x y z
N MET A 1 14.53 -3.81 2.05
CA MET A 1 13.34 -3.13 1.52
C MET A 1 12.76 -2.31 2.65
N PRO A 2 12.51 -1.00 2.46
CA PRO A 2 11.86 -0.19 3.49
C PRO A 2 10.44 -0.70 3.75
N ILE A 3 10.06 -0.67 5.03
CA ILE A 3 8.73 -1.02 5.51
C ILE A 3 8.06 0.28 5.94
N GLY A 4 6.77 0.39 5.67
CA GLY A 4 6.02 1.59 6.01
C GLY A 4 4.57 1.26 6.25
N LYS A 5 3.88 2.25 6.79
CA LYS A 5 2.48 2.13 7.17
C LYS A 5 1.63 3.00 6.26
N VAL A 6 0.60 2.44 5.67
CA VAL A 6 -0.30 3.18 4.79
C VAL A 6 -1.00 4.25 5.61
N LYS A 7 -0.78 5.52 5.26
CA LYS A 7 -1.44 6.67 5.90
C LYS A 7 -2.92 6.66 5.56
N TRP A 8 -3.19 6.52 4.27
CA TRP A 8 -4.51 6.41 3.67
C TRP A 8 -4.33 5.96 2.22
N PHE A 9 -5.33 5.26 1.70
CA PHE A 9 -5.40 4.88 0.30
C PHE A 9 -6.85 5.02 -0.17
N ASP A 10 -7.06 5.68 -1.30
CA ASP A 10 -8.38 5.81 -1.89
C ASP A 10 -8.51 4.81 -3.06
N PRO A 11 -9.21 3.68 -2.87
CA PRO A 11 -9.39 2.67 -3.92
C PRO A 11 -10.24 3.15 -5.10
N LYS A 12 -11.05 4.22 -4.91
CA LYS A 12 -11.83 4.80 -6.01
C LYS A 12 -10.95 5.65 -6.92
N LYS A 13 -9.98 6.36 -6.32
CA LYS A 13 -9.02 7.16 -7.09
C LYS A 13 -7.76 6.39 -7.52
N GLY A 14 -7.46 5.27 -6.86
CA GLY A 14 -6.32 4.41 -7.16
C GLY A 14 -4.98 4.94 -6.64
N TYR A 15 -4.96 5.84 -5.66
CA TYR A 15 -3.72 6.35 -5.08
C TYR A 15 -3.86 6.62 -3.58
N GLY A 16 -2.71 6.76 -2.92
CA GLY A 16 -2.61 7.00 -1.49
C GLY A 16 -1.23 7.47 -1.07
N PHE A 17 -1.00 7.44 0.24
CA PHE A 17 0.29 7.77 0.84
C PHE A 17 0.67 6.73 1.90
N ILE A 18 1.97 6.47 2.00
CA ILE A 18 2.59 5.59 2.99
C ILE A 18 3.51 6.46 3.86
N ILE A 19 3.46 6.25 5.16
CA ILE A 19 4.38 6.83 6.14
C ILE A 19 5.55 5.84 6.28
N GLY A 20 6.74 6.26 5.83
CA GLY A 20 7.99 5.50 6.02
C GLY A 20 8.59 5.67 7.42
N GLU A 21 9.74 5.03 7.66
CA GLU A 21 10.41 4.98 8.99
C GLU A 21 10.78 6.36 9.56
N GLU A 22 10.97 7.38 8.71
CA GLU A 22 11.29 8.76 9.13
C GLU A 22 10.09 9.72 9.04
N ASN A 23 8.86 9.22 9.13
CA ASN A 23 7.64 10.01 8.90
C ASN A 23 7.56 10.70 7.53
N GLN A 24 8.30 10.17 6.56
CA GLN A 24 8.28 10.62 5.17
C GLN A 24 6.97 10.22 4.50
N ASP A 25 6.31 11.18 3.84
CA ASP A 25 5.13 10.93 3.01
C ASP A 25 5.59 10.39 1.65
N VAL A 26 5.37 9.09 1.43
CA VAL A 26 5.70 8.40 0.19
C VAL A 26 4.42 8.19 -0.62
N PHE A 27 4.39 8.70 -1.84
CA PHE A 27 3.24 8.57 -2.73
C PHE A 27 3.12 7.14 -3.26
N VAL A 28 1.91 6.55 -3.24
CA VAL A 28 1.67 5.21 -3.81
C VAL A 28 0.52 5.24 -4.81
N HIS A 29 0.70 4.57 -5.94
CA HIS A 29 -0.31 4.39 -6.98
C HIS A 29 -0.65 2.90 -7.14
N TYR A 30 -1.90 2.59 -7.50
CA TYR A 30 -2.37 1.20 -7.63
C TYR A 30 -1.54 0.38 -8.62
N THR A 31 -0.93 1.02 -9.62
CA THR A 31 -0.07 0.34 -10.61
C THR A 31 1.22 -0.19 -9.99
N SER A 32 1.71 0.45 -8.92
CA SER A 32 2.91 0.03 -8.19
C SER A 32 2.67 -1.12 -7.23
N ILE A 33 1.40 -1.43 -6.93
CA ILE A 33 1.02 -2.52 -6.03
C ILE A 33 1.13 -3.84 -6.78
N LEU A 34 1.98 -4.72 -6.27
CA LEU A 34 2.17 -6.07 -6.75
C LEU A 34 1.11 -7.00 -6.13
N GLY A 35 0.56 -7.88 -6.96
CA GLY A 35 -0.48 -8.83 -6.57
C GLY A 35 -1.56 -8.97 -7.63
N ASP A 36 -2.25 -10.11 -7.59
CA ASP A 36 -3.36 -10.45 -8.46
C ASP A 36 -4.69 -9.95 -7.87
N GLY A 37 -5.55 -9.39 -8.74
CA GLY A 37 -6.87 -8.90 -8.35
C GLY A 37 -6.89 -7.44 -7.88
N PHE A 38 -7.48 -7.19 -6.71
CA PHE A 38 -7.78 -5.83 -6.24
C PHE A 38 -6.54 -5.14 -5.67
N ARG A 39 -5.98 -4.20 -6.43
CA ARG A 39 -4.78 -3.41 -6.07
C ARG A 39 -5.13 -2.23 -5.17
N ALA A 40 -5.66 -2.52 -3.99
CA ALA A 40 -5.94 -1.55 -2.94
C ALA A 40 -5.19 -1.88 -1.66
N LEU A 41 -4.89 -0.84 -0.89
CA LEU A 41 -4.31 -0.93 0.45
C LEU A 41 -5.32 -0.45 1.48
N LYS A 42 -5.25 -0.98 2.71
CA LYS A 42 -6.03 -0.48 3.84
C LYS A 42 -5.26 0.60 4.59
N ASP A 43 -5.97 1.54 5.19
CA ASP A 43 -5.36 2.49 6.11
C ASP A 43 -4.75 1.76 7.31
N GLY A 44 -3.55 2.19 7.70
CA GLY A 44 -2.79 1.56 8.77
C GLY A 44 -2.14 0.22 8.42
N GLU A 45 -2.28 -0.27 7.19
CA GLU A 45 -1.67 -1.52 6.76
C GLU A 45 -0.14 -1.39 6.64
N THR A 46 0.59 -2.40 7.07
CA THR A 46 2.05 -2.48 6.91
C THR A 46 2.36 -3.05 5.53
N VAL A 47 3.17 -2.32 4.76
CA VAL A 47 3.55 -2.70 3.40
C VAL A 47 5.05 -2.59 3.22
N ASN A 48 5.58 -3.51 2.43
CA ASN A 48 6.95 -3.47 1.93
C ASN A 48 6.93 -2.75 0.58
N TYR A 49 7.84 -1.81 0.38
CA TYR A 49 7.91 -1.04 -0.86
C TYR A 49 9.35 -0.64 -1.17
N GLU A 50 9.57 -0.14 -2.37
CA GLU A 50 10.80 0.52 -2.76
C GLU A 50 10.55 2.03 -2.88
N VAL A 51 11.41 2.83 -2.25
CA VAL A 51 11.37 4.29 -2.39
C VAL A 51 12.14 4.66 -3.65
N THR A 52 11.51 5.37 -4.57
CA THR A 52 12.19 6.01 -5.71
C THR A 52 11.80 7.47 -5.80
N GLU A 53 12.68 8.29 -6.34
CA GLU A 53 12.38 9.68 -6.64
C GLU A 53 11.59 9.78 -7.95
N GLY A 54 10.51 10.57 -7.96
CA GLY A 54 9.73 10.89 -9.15
C GLY A 54 9.46 12.38 -9.29
N ASP A 55 8.72 12.75 -10.34
CA ASP A 55 8.39 14.15 -10.66
C ASP A 55 7.63 14.89 -9.54
N LYS A 56 6.99 14.16 -8.62
CA LYS A 56 6.19 14.69 -7.51
C LYS A 56 6.82 14.42 -6.13
N GLY A 57 8.08 14.02 -6.08
CA GLY A 57 8.77 13.62 -4.85
C GLY A 57 8.89 12.09 -4.70
N LEU A 58 8.99 11.62 -3.46
CA LEU A 58 9.16 10.21 -3.15
C LEU A 58 7.93 9.41 -3.54
N GLN A 59 8.11 8.36 -4.33
CA GLN A 59 7.07 7.41 -4.71
C GLN A 59 7.44 5.98 -4.31
N ALA A 60 6.43 5.18 -4.02
CA ALA A 60 6.53 3.77 -3.71
C ALA A 60 6.42 2.93 -4.99
N ARG A 61 7.38 2.01 -5.19
CA ARG A 61 7.39 0.98 -6.21
C ARG A 61 7.41 -0.41 -5.60
N GLU A 62 7.05 -1.41 -6.40
CA GLU A 62 7.05 -2.82 -6.01
C GLU A 62 6.36 -3.06 -4.65
N VAL A 63 5.21 -2.43 -4.47
CA VAL A 63 4.52 -2.42 -3.18
C VAL A 63 3.88 -3.77 -2.95
N THR A 64 4.29 -4.44 -1.88
CA THR A 64 3.79 -5.74 -1.45
C THR A 64 3.21 -5.61 -0.05
N ARG A 65 2.09 -6.30 0.18
CA ARG A 65 1.49 -6.35 1.52
C ARG A 65 2.39 -7.22 2.38
N ASP A 66 2.68 -6.78 3.60
CA ASP A 66 3.32 -7.66 4.57
C ASP A 66 2.30 -8.77 4.90
N GLU A 67 2.62 -10.00 4.51
CA GLU A 67 1.68 -11.13 4.44
C GLU A 67 1.00 -11.47 5.79
N ALA A 68 1.46 -10.86 6.88
CA ALA A 68 0.91 -10.98 8.24
C ALA A 68 -0.55 -10.50 8.41
N GLN A 69 -1.16 -9.81 7.42
CA GLN A 69 -2.51 -9.22 7.55
C GLN A 69 -3.58 -9.81 6.60
N ALA A 70 -3.25 -10.83 5.79
CA ALA A 70 -4.17 -11.39 4.78
C ALA A 70 -5.34 -12.24 5.33
N VAL A 71 -5.54 -12.32 6.65
CA VAL A 71 -6.49 -13.28 7.27
C VAL A 71 -7.89 -12.71 7.54
N THR A 72 -8.17 -11.41 7.37
CA THR A 72 -9.44 -10.82 7.87
C THR A 72 -10.55 -10.49 6.87
N ASP A 73 -10.45 -10.88 5.60
CA ASP A 73 -11.60 -10.80 4.67
C ASP A 73 -11.96 -12.20 4.17
N GLN A 74 -12.41 -13.03 5.12
CA GLN A 74 -13.14 -14.24 4.81
C GLN A 74 -14.54 -13.81 4.34
N PRO A 75 -15.03 -14.26 3.17
CA PRO A 75 -16.38 -13.97 2.76
C PRO A 75 -17.31 -14.63 3.77
N ALA A 76 -18.09 -13.82 4.49
CA ALA A 76 -19.34 -14.27 5.08
C ALA A 76 -20.29 -14.58 3.92
N ALA A 77 -20.06 -15.71 3.25
CA ALA A 77 -21.02 -16.32 2.37
C ALA A 77 -21.84 -17.32 3.19
N SER A 78 -23.15 -17.05 3.22
CA SER A 78 -24.24 -18.01 3.34
C SER A 78 -24.68 -18.44 4.74
N ALA A 79 -25.77 -17.81 5.21
CA ALA A 79 -26.93 -18.50 5.81
C ALA A 79 -28.18 -17.61 5.68
#